data_AF-A0A7X6Y5M2-F1
#
_entry.id   AF-A0A7X6Y5M2-F1
#
_cell.length_a   1.000
_cell.length_b   1.000
_cell.length_c   1.000
_cell.angle_alpha   90.00
_cell.angle_beta   90.00
_cell.angle_gamma   90.00
#
_symmetry.space_group_name_H-M   'P 1'
#
loop_
_entity.id
_entity.type
_entity.pdbx_description
1 polymer ?
#
loop_
_entity_poly.entity_id
_entity_poly.type
_entity_poly.pdbx_seq_one_letter_code
_entity_poly.pdbx_strand_id
1 'polypeptide(L)' 'MPIFESPEAAEALAEGHRVRVDADTGVITNLTTGETYRAKPFPEFMQQLIEAGGLMAYVKEKVSNGG' A
#
# COMPACT_ATOMS: atom_id res chain seq x y z
N MET A 1 1.03 10.04 -2.20
CA MET A 1 -0.01 9.40 -1.37
C MET A 1 0.10 7.90 -1.58
N PRO A 2 0.25 7.10 -0.52
CA PRO A 2 0.23 5.64 -0.64
C PRO A 2 -1.16 5.17 -1.05
N ILE A 3 -1.22 4.12 -1.86
CA ILE A 3 -2.46 3.47 -2.28
C ILE A 3 -2.45 2.08 -1.65
N PHE A 4 -3.54 1.71 -0.96
CA PHE A 4 -3.70 0.39 -0.37
C PHE A 4 -4.86 -0.32 -1.05
N GLU A 5 -4.63 -1.53 -1.53
CA GLU A 5 -5.66 -2.32 -2.21
C GLU A 5 -6.23 -3.36 -1.24
N SER A 6 -7.51 -3.26 -0.90
CA SER A 6 -8.21 -4.26 -0.07
C SER A 6 -9.65 -4.39 -0.55
N PRO A 7 -9.99 -5.42 -1.36
CA PRO A 7 -11.35 -5.65 -1.82
C PRO A 7 -12.34 -5.81 -0.65
N GLU A 8 -11.94 -6.55 0.38
CA GLU A 8 -12.75 -6.76 1.58
C GLU A 8 -13.07 -5.45 2.30
N ALA A 9 -12.08 -4.58 2.49
CA ALA A 9 -12.32 -3.27 3.10
C ALA A 9 -13.20 -2.38 2.21
N ALA A 10 -13.03 -2.45 0.88
CA ALA A 10 -13.83 -1.65 -0.06
C ALA A 10 -15.31 -2.08 -0.09
N GLU A 11 -15.60 -3.37 0.11
CA GLU A 11 -16.98 -3.88 0.20
C GLU A 11 -17.64 -3.58 1.55
N ALA A 12 -16.87 -3.60 2.64
CA ALA A 12 -17.41 -3.45 3.99
C ALA A 12 -17.44 -2.00 4.53
N LEU A 13 -16.55 -1.14 4.05
CA LEU A 13 -16.49 0.27 4.48
C LEU A 13 -17.54 1.10 3.76
N ALA A 14 -18.19 1.99 4.51
CA ALA A 14 -19.20 2.91 4.00
C ALA A 14 -18.86 4.36 4.38
N GLU A 15 -19.55 5.30 3.74
CA GLU A 15 -19.46 6.71 4.10
C GLU A 15 -19.74 6.92 5.59
N GLY A 16 -18.93 7.77 6.25
CA GLY A 16 -19.04 8.04 7.68
C GLY A 16 -18.33 7.04 8.59
N HIS A 17 -17.83 5.91 8.07
CA HIS A 17 -16.95 5.04 8.85
C HIS A 17 -15.62 5.72 9.16
N ARG A 18 -15.17 5.58 10.41
CA ARG A 18 -13.85 6.03 10.83
C ARG A 18 -12.88 4.86 10.65
N VAL A 19 -11.78 5.10 9.96
CA VAL A 19 -10.84 4.03 9.60
C VAL A 19 -9.43 4.40 10.04
N ARG A 20 -8.68 3.42 10.56
CA ARG A 20 -7.25 3.52 10.85
C ARG A 20 -6.50 2.57 9.93
N VAL A 21 -5.48 3.07 9.25
CA VAL A 21 -4.62 2.26 8.38
C VAL A 21 -3.21 2.27 8.97
N ASP A 22 -2.69 1.07 9.22
CA ASP A 22 -1.29 0.84 9.56
C ASP A 22 -0.52 0.59 8.25
N ALA A 23 0.31 1.55 7.87
CA ALA A 23 1.01 1.54 6.58
C ALA A 23 2.13 0.49 6.52
N ASP A 24 2.71 0.13 7.66
CA ASP A 24 3.83 -0.82 7.73
C ASP A 24 3.32 -2.25 7.61
N THR A 25 2.21 -2.57 8.27
CA THR A 25 1.61 -3.91 8.28
C THR A 25 0.51 -4.09 7.23
N GLY A 26 -0.01 -3.00 6.67
CA GLY A 26 -1.17 -2.98 5.77
C GLY A 26 -2.50 -3.29 6.48
N VAL A 27 -2.56 -3.21 7.82
CA VAL A 27 -3.80 -3.49 8.56
C VAL A 27 -4.74 -2.30 8.51
N ILE A 28 -5.98 -2.54 8.12
CA ILE A 28 -7.06 -1.55 8.05
C ILE A 28 -8.05 -1.90 9.17
N THR A 29 -8.29 -0.97 10.10
CA THR A 29 -9.28 -1.14 11.18
C THR A 29 -10.43 -0.18 10.97
N ASN A 30 -11.65 -0.70 10.87
CA ASN A 30 -12.86 0.09 10.99
C ASN A 30 -13.11 0.39 12.48
N LEU A 31 -12.92 1.64 12.88
CA LEU A 31 -13.13 2.10 14.25
C LEU A 31 -14.62 2.24 14.62
N THR A 32 -15.51 2.20 13.63
CA THR A 32 -16.97 2.26 13.83
C THR A 32 -17.54 0.88 14.13
N THR A 33 -17.13 -0.16 13.39
CA THR A 33 -17.64 -1.55 13.57
C THR A 33 -16.74 -2.43 14.41
N GLY A 34 -15.46 -2.08 14.55
CA GLY A 34 -14.44 -2.90 15.20
C GLY A 34 -13.80 -3.96 14.28
N GLU A 35 -14.22 -4.03 13.02
CA GLU A 35 -13.70 -5.00 12.05
C GLU A 35 -12.29 -4.63 11.56
N THR A 36 -11.52 -5.64 11.20
CA THR A 36 -10.17 -5.49 10.65
C THR A 36 -10.02 -6.22 9.33
N TYR A 37 -9.37 -5.55 8.39
CA TYR A 37 -9.05 -6.04 7.05
C TYR A 37 -7.56 -5.87 6.80
N ARG A 38 -7.07 -6.51 5.73
CA ARG A 38 -5.67 -6.40 5.31
C ARG A 38 -5.58 -5.89 3.88
N ALA A 39 -4.72 -4.91 3.67
CA ALA A 39 -4.31 -4.49 2.35
C ALA A 39 -3.40 -5.55 1.72
N LYS A 40 -3.52 -5.74 0.41
CA LYS A 40 -2.58 -6.53 -0.36
C LYS A 40 -1.17 -5.92 -0.21
N PRO A 41 -0.14 -6.75 -0.04
CA PRO A 41 1.23 -6.26 -0.10
C PRO A 41 1.47 -5.63 -1.47
N PHE A 42 2.29 -4.58 -1.51
CA PHE A 42 2.76 -4.05 -2.78
C PHE A 42 3.49 -5.16 -3.55
N PRO A 43 3.24 -5.35 -4.85
CA PRO A 43 4.12 -6.11 -5.72
C PRO A 43 5.59 -5.79 -5.51
N GLU A 44 6.47 -6.78 -5.62
CA GLU A 44 7.93 -6.64 -5.38
C GLU A 44 8.55 -5.46 -6.14
N PHE A 45 8.14 -5.26 -7.39
CA PHE A 45 8.65 -4.14 -8.20
C PHE A 45 8.28 -2.76 -7.62
N MET A 46 7.11 -2.64 -6.98
CA MET A 46 6.69 -1.40 -6.33
C MET A 46 7.42 -1.18 -5.01
N GLN A 47 7.71 -2.25 -4.26
CA GLN A 47 8.54 -2.16 -3.06
C GLN A 47 9.94 -1.65 -3.43
N GLN A 48 10.56 -2.23 -4.47
CA GLN A 48 11.85 -1.79 -5.01
C GLN A 48 11.81 -0.33 -5.50
N LEU A 49 10.72 0.10 -6.15
CA LEU A 49 10.53 1.49 -6.55
C LEU A 49 10.47 2.45 -5.36
N ILE A 50 9.77 2.07 -4.29
CA ILE A 50 9.64 2.85 -3.07
C ILE A 50 11.01 2.95 -2.36
N GLU A 51 11.71 1.83 -2.22
CA GLU A 51 13.06 1.76 -1.63
C GLU A 51 14.08 2.57 -2.41
N ALA A 52 14.02 2.53 -3.75
CA ALA A 52 14.90 3.32 -4.61
C ALA A 52 14.64 4.85 -4.50
N GLY A 53 13.56 5.29 -3.86
CA GLY A 53 13.19 6.71 -3.79
C GLY A 53 12.41 7.19 -5.00
N GLY A 54 11.75 6.27 -5.71
CA GLY A 54 10.83 6.55 -6.83
C GLY A 54 11.32 6.06 -8.18
N LEU A 55 10.46 6.23 -9.19
CA LEU A 55 10.63 5.70 -10.54
C LEU A 55 11.93 6.10 -11.22
N MET A 56 12.34 7.37 -11.08
CA MET A 56 13.56 7.86 -11.73
C MET A 56 14.82 7.21 -11.16
N ALA A 57 14.85 6.98 -9.84
CA ALA A 57 15.98 6.35 -9.18
C ALA A 57 16.08 4.86 -9.54
N TYR A 58 14.95 4.15 -9.54
CA TYR A 58 14.89 2.75 -9.99
C TYR A 58 15.33 2.57 -11.44
N VAL A 59 14.88 3.45 -12.35
CA VAL A 59 15.30 3.41 -13.75
C VAL A 59 16.80 3.74 -13.89
N LYS A 60 17.32 4.72 -13.15
CA LYS A 60 18.74 5.07 -13.16
C LYS A 60 19.62 3.89 -12.70
N GLU A 61 19.20 3.16 -11.68
CA GLU A 61 19.88 1.96 -11.18
C GLU A 61 19.87 0.83 -12.21
N LYS A 62 18.69 0.53 -12.78
CA LYS A 62 18.53 -0.48 -13.84
C LYS A 62 19.34 -0.18 -15.11
N VAL A 63 19.44 1.10 -15.50
CA VAL A 63 20.21 1.52 -16.68
C VAL A 63 21.72 1.54 -16.39
N SER A 64 22.15 1.83 -15.16
CA SER A 64 23.58 1.87 -14.80
C SER A 64 24.20 0.47 -14.64
N ASN A 65 23.39 -0.56 -14.32
CA ASN A 65 23.85 -1.96 -14.21
C ASN A 65 23.71 -2.78 -15.51
N GLY A 66 23.27 -2.17 -16.62
CA GLY A 66 23.09 -2.81 -17.92
C GLY A 66 24.20 -2.49 -18.94
N GLY A 67 25.46 -2.52 -18.51
CA GLY A 67 26.65 -2.39 -19.37
C GLY A 67 27.23 -3.74 -19.78
#